data_AF-A0A434PDW4-F1
#
_entry.id   AF-A0A434PDW4-F1
#
_cell.length_a   1.000
_cell.length_b   1.000
_cell.length_c   1.000
_cell.angle_alpha   90.00
_cell.angle_beta   90.00
_cell.angle_gamma   90.00
#
_symmetry.space_group_name_H-M   'P 1'
#
loop_
_entity.id
_entity.type
_entity.pdbx_description
1 polymer ?
#
loop_
_entity_poly.entity_id
_entity_poly.type
_entity_poly.pdbx_seq_one_letter_code
_entity_poly.pdbx_strand_id
1 'polypeptide(L)' 'TWPGLSSFFQPGSEIILADTTDDVVAAVCLSDSDVDAIRRRARERVLDEHTSAQRARELDRLLSDALQGLTAGEPLKEAI' A
#
# COMPACT_ATOMS: atom_id res chain seq x y z
N THR A 1 -13.84 -7.38 2.97
CA THR A 1 -12.44 -7.20 2.51
C THR A 1 -12.27 -6.15 1.41
N TRP A 2 -11.34 -5.20 1.59
CA TRP A 2 -11.02 -4.16 0.60
C TRP A 2 -9.94 -4.62 -0.40
N PRO A 3 -10.26 -4.73 -1.71
CA PRO A 3 -9.28 -5.07 -2.74
C PRO A 3 -8.11 -4.08 -2.80
N GLY A 4 -6.88 -4.62 -2.81
CA GLY A 4 -5.65 -3.82 -2.93
C GLY A 4 -5.09 -3.29 -1.61
N LEU A 5 -5.85 -3.33 -0.50
CA LEU A 5 -5.34 -2.87 0.79
C LEU A 5 -4.17 -3.73 1.29
N SER A 6 -4.21 -5.04 1.02
CA SER A 6 -3.12 -5.96 1.36
C SER A 6 -1.79 -5.66 0.66
N SER A 7 -1.80 -4.80 -0.37
CA SER A 7 -0.58 -4.32 -1.02
C SER A 7 0.12 -3.19 -0.25
N PHE A 8 -0.55 -2.61 0.76
CA PHE A 8 -0.04 -1.52 1.58
C PHE A 8 0.15 -1.93 3.05
N PHE A 9 -0.76 -2.75 3.57
CA PHE A 9 -0.78 -3.16 4.97
C PHE A 9 -1.07 -4.66 5.12
N GLN A 10 -0.60 -5.25 6.21
CA GLN A 10 -1.01 -6.57 6.66
C GLN A 10 -2.26 -6.45 7.57
N PRO A 11 -3.46 -6.88 7.12
CA PRO A 11 -4.67 -6.82 7.93
C PRO A 11 -4.54 -7.63 9.24
N GLY A 12 -5.09 -7.10 10.31
CA GLY A 12 -5.00 -7.66 11.67
C GLY A 12 -3.68 -7.36 12.39
N SER A 13 -2.63 -6.93 11.67
CA SER A 13 -1.32 -6.61 12.25
C SER A 13 -1.05 -5.10 12.19
N GLU A 14 -1.27 -4.47 11.05
CA GLU A 14 -0.95 -3.06 10.78
C GLU A 14 -2.21 -2.21 10.59
N ILE A 15 -3.35 -2.84 10.33
CA ILE A 15 -4.65 -2.19 10.18
C ILE A 15 -5.75 -3.16 10.61
N ILE A 16 -6.82 -2.65 11.20
CA ILE A 16 -8.01 -3.44 11.52
C ILE A 16 -9.04 -3.21 10.41
N LEU A 17 -9.49 -4.30 9.80
CA LEU A 17 -10.63 -4.28 8.89
C LEU A 17 -11.89 -4.63 9.68
N ALA A 18 -12.88 -3.75 9.63
CA ALA A 18 -14.19 -3.99 10.20
C ALA A 18 -15.20 -4.05 9.05
N ASP A 19 -15.74 -5.24 8.77
CA ASP A 19 -16.76 -5.44 7.74
C ASP A 19 -18.18 -5.32 8.36
N THR A 20 -18.30 -5.42 9.69
CA THR A 20 -19.55 -5.34 10.46
C THR A 20 -19.46 -4.38 11.65
N THR A 21 -20.61 -4.03 12.24
CA THR A 21 -20.64 -3.23 13.47
C THR A 21 -19.97 -3.95 14.64
N ASP A 22 -20.13 -5.27 14.74
CA ASP A 22 -19.51 -6.06 15.81
C ASP A 22 -17.97 -6.02 15.71
N ASP A 23 -17.42 -6.00 14.49
CA ASP A 23 -15.98 -5.84 14.29
C ASP A 23 -15.48 -4.48 14.80
N VAL A 24 -16.26 -3.41 14.58
CA VAL A 24 -15.92 -2.07 15.10
C VAL A 24 -15.95 -2.07 16.63
N VAL A 25 -16.97 -2.67 17.23
CA VAL A 25 -17.09 -2.78 18.69
C VAL A 25 -15.90 -3.57 19.25
N ALA A 26 -15.57 -4.71 18.65
CA ALA A 26 -14.41 -5.52 19.04
C ALA A 26 -13.10 -4.73 18.93
N ALA A 27 -12.92 -3.93 17.87
CA ALA A 27 -11.74 -3.10 17.66
C ALA A 27 -11.60 -1.99 18.72
N VAL A 28 -12.72 -1.33 19.09
CA VAL A 28 -12.73 -0.27 20.12
C VAL A 28 -12.48 -0.85 21.53
N CYS A 29 -12.85 -2.12 21.75
CA CYS A 29 -12.63 -2.82 23.02
C CYS A 29 -11.22 -3.45 23.16
N LEU A 30 -10.33 -3.27 22.18
CA LEU A 30 -8.95 -3.75 22.29
C LEU A 30 -8.22 -3.11 23.47
N SER A 31 -7.24 -3.84 24.03
CA SER A 31 -6.38 -3.29 25.06
C SER A 31 -5.46 -2.21 24.48
N ASP A 32 -5.06 -1.25 25.32
CA ASP A 32 -4.08 -0.21 24.92
C ASP A 32 -2.80 -0.83 24.36
N SER A 33 -2.34 -1.95 24.91
CA SER A 33 -1.16 -2.68 24.41
C SER A 33 -1.35 -3.23 23.00
N ASP A 34 -2.53 -3.76 22.67
CA ASP A 34 -2.83 -4.26 21.33
C ASP A 34 -2.91 -3.11 20.32
N VAL A 35 -3.55 -2.01 20.73
CA VAL A 35 -3.65 -0.79 19.91
C VAL A 35 -2.27 -0.19 19.65
N ASP A 36 -1.40 -0.10 20.66
CA ASP A 36 -0.05 0.43 20.50
C ASP A 36 0.82 -0.47 19.62
N ALA A 37 0.66 -1.79 19.71
CA ALA A 37 1.36 -2.72 18.84
C ALA A 37 0.95 -2.53 17.37
N ILE A 38 -0.35 -2.38 17.09
CA ILE A 38 -0.86 -2.12 15.74
C ILE A 38 -0.37 -0.76 15.24
N ARG A 39 -0.50 0.29 16.05
CA ARG A 39 -0.04 1.66 15.73
C ARG A 39 1.43 1.68 15.34
N ARG A 40 2.27 1.01 16.14
CA ARG A 40 3.72 0.97 15.90
C ARG A 40 4.03 0.32 14.56
N ARG A 41 3.50 -0.87 14.29
CA ARG A 41 3.72 -1.58 13.02
C ARG A 41 3.20 -0.79 11.82
N ALA A 42 2.01 -0.19 11.93
CA ALA A 42 1.45 0.67 10.90
C ALA A 42 2.36 1.87 10.59
N ARG A 43 2.88 2.53 11.63
CA ARG A 43 3.77 3.68 11.50
C ARG A 43 5.10 3.29 10.87
N GLU A 44 5.72 2.21 11.34
CA GLU A 44 6.97 1.66 10.78
C GLU A 44 6.77 1.40 9.27
N ARG A 45 5.71 0.67 8.89
CA ARG A 45 5.36 0.39 7.49
C ARG A 45 5.22 1.65 6.63
N VAL A 46 4.47 2.65 7.11
CA VAL A 46 4.24 3.90 6.35
C VAL A 46 5.52 4.69 6.15
N LEU A 47 6.37 4.78 7.17
CA LEU A 47 7.62 5.53 7.09
C LEU A 47 8.65 4.84 6.17
N ASP A 48 8.65 3.51 6.13
CA ASP A 48 9.56 2.75 5.29
C ASP A 48 9.13 2.77 3.82
N GLU A 49 7.84 2.65 3.54
CA GLU A 49 7.37 2.37 2.18
C GLU A 49 6.48 3.46 1.56
N HIS A 50 5.83 4.29 2.35
CA HIS A 50 4.69 5.10 1.89
C HIS A 50 4.85 6.61 2.16
N THR A 51 6.08 7.06 2.37
CA THR A 51 6.38 8.50 2.36
C THR A 51 6.28 9.07 0.94
N SER A 52 5.97 10.36 0.82
CA SER A 52 5.93 11.05 -0.48
C SER A 52 7.26 10.91 -1.24
N ALA A 53 8.39 10.94 -0.52
CA ALA A 53 9.71 10.74 -1.11
C ALA A 53 9.90 9.32 -1.68
N GLN A 54 9.45 8.29 -0.95
CA GLN A 54 9.50 6.91 -1.43
C GLN A 54 8.62 6.72 -2.67
N ARG A 55 7.38 7.25 -2.63
CA ARG A 55 6.44 7.17 -3.75
C ARG A 55 6.90 7.92 -4.99
N ALA A 56 7.57 9.06 -4.82
CA ALA A 56 8.17 9.79 -5.94
C ALA A 56 9.28 8.97 -6.62
N ARG A 57 10.17 8.34 -5.84
CA ARG A 57 11.22 7.45 -6.38
C ARG A 57 10.64 6.21 -7.07
N GLU A 58 9.58 5.63 -6.49
CA GLU A 58 8.89 4.50 -7.10
C GLU A 58 8.26 4.88 -8.45
N LEU A 59 7.58 6.03 -8.52
CA LEU A 59 7.02 6.55 -9.76
C LEU A 59 8.10 6.77 -10.82
N ASP A 60 9.20 7.43 -10.46
CA ASP A 60 10.32 7.69 -11.38
C ASP A 60 10.91 6.40 -11.95
N ARG A 61 11.08 5.37 -11.11
CA ARG A 61 11.49 4.03 -11.55
C ARG A 61 10.48 3.43 -12.53
N LEU A 62 9.19 3.44 -12.19
CA LEU A 62 8.14 2.86 -13.04
C LEU A 62 8.05 3.56 -14.40
N LEU A 63 8.20 4.89 -14.44
CA LEU A 63 8.22 5.65 -15.68
C LEU A 63 9.48 5.34 -16.51
N SER A 64 10.64 5.27 -15.87
CA SER A 64 11.91 4.92 -16.53
C SER A 64 11.86 3.52 -17.13
N ASP A 65 11.37 2.53 -16.39
CA ASP A 65 11.21 1.15 -16.85
C ASP A 65 10.22 1.06 -18.02
N ALA A 66 9.09 1.79 -17.95
CA ALA A 66 8.10 1.83 -19.03
C ALA A 66 8.67 2.47 -20.30
N LEU A 67 9.42 3.56 -20.18
CA LEU A 67 10.09 4.21 -21.32
C LEU A 67 11.13 3.29 -21.97
N GLN A 68 11.93 2.59 -21.17
CA GLN A 68 12.88 1.60 -21.70
C GLN A 68 12.16 0.47 -22.45
N GLY A 69 11.06 -0.04 -21.89
CA GLY A 69 10.20 -1.03 -22.54
C GLY A 69 9.61 -0.54 -23.87
N LEU A 70 9.21 0.73 -23.96
CA LEU A 70 8.77 1.35 -25.21
C LEU A 70 9.90 1.45 -26.25
N THR A 71 11.13 1.76 -25.83
CA THR A 71 12.26 1.87 -26.76
C THR A 71 12.79 0.52 -27.25
N ALA A 72 12.54 -0.55 -26.50
CA ALA A 72 12.92 -1.92 -26.85
C ALA A 72 11.84 -2.65 -27.67
N GLY A 73 10.61 -2.13 -27.72
CA GLY A 73 9.51 -2.62 -28.55
C GLY A 73 9.47 -1.92 -29.91
N GLU A 74 9.17 -2.68 -30.97
CA GLU A 74 9.06 -2.27 -32.38
C GLU A 74 8.53 -0.85 -32.65
N PRO A 75 8.99 -0.19 -33.75
CA PRO A 75 8.48 1.12 -34.14
C PRO A 75 6.97 1.05 -34.37
N LEU A 76 6.27 2.06 -33.83
CA LEU A 76 4.85 2.31 -34.05
C LEU A 76 4.54 2.23 -35.55
N LYS A 77 3.93 1.13 -36.00
CA LYS A 77 3.47 0.98 -37.39
C LYS A 77 2.42 2.06 -37.64
N GLU A 78 2.82 3.12 -38.35
CA GLU A 78 1.88 4.06 -38.95
C GLU A 78 0.98 3.28 -39.89
N ALA A 79 -0.31 3.20 -39.53
CA ALA A 79 -1.35 2.72 -40.40
C ALA A 79 -1.67 3.83 -41.41
N ILE A 80 -1.32 3.59 -42.67
CA ILE A 80 -1.82 4.31 -43.86
C ILE A 80 -3.23 3.80 -44.17
#